data_AF-A0A0W8F5E4-F1
#
_entry.id   AF-A0A0W8F5E4-F1
#
_cell.length_a   1.000
_cell.length_b   1.000
_cell.length_c   1.000
_cell.angle_alpha   90.00
_cell.angle_beta   90.00
_cell.angle_gamma   90.00
#
_symmetry.space_group_name_H-M   'P 1'
#
loop_
_entity.id
_entity.type
_entity.pdbx_description
1 polymer ?
#
loop_
_entity_poly.entity_id
_entity_poly.type
_entity_poly.pdbx_seq_one_letter_code
_entity_poly.pdbx_strand_id
1 'polypeptide(L)' 'MKVTYTNKKGEKVEQKFDTEDEGKKLKEKLKSQGVTDAKWEW' A
#
# COMPACT_ATOMS: atom_id res chain seq x y z
N MET A 1 7.37 -4.98 7.54
CA MET A 1 6.98 -3.99 6.51
C MET A 1 5.67 -3.32 6.88
N LYS A 2 5.62 -1.99 6.84
CA LYS A 2 4.42 -1.17 7.04
C LYS A 2 4.23 -0.29 5.81
N VAL A 3 3.00 -0.24 5.29
CA VAL A 3 2.64 0.70 4.23
C VAL A 3 1.54 1.62 4.72
N THR A 4 1.62 2.89 4.36
CA THR A 4 0.57 3.86 4.55
C THR A 4 0.26 4.48 3.20
N TYR A 5 -1.00 4.45 2.76
CA TYR A 5 -1.39 4.99 1.46
C TYR A 5 -2.80 5.58 1.51
N THR A 6 -3.08 6.55 0.64
CA THR A 6 -4.43 7.09 0.46
C THR A 6 -5.16 6.26 -0.60
N ASN A 7 -6.27 5.62 -0.24
CA ASN A 7 -7.05 4.78 -1.16
C ASN A 7 -7.87 5.66 -2.15
N LYS A 8 -8.54 5.04 -3.14
CA LYS A 8 -9.41 5.75 -4.10
C LYS A 8 -10.57 6.52 -3.46
N LYS A 9 -10.93 6.21 -2.21
CA LYS A 9 -11.97 6.92 -1.46
C LYS A 9 -11.43 8.15 -0.72
N GLY A 10 -10.12 8.43 -0.82
CA GLY A 10 -9.47 9.51 -0.09
C GLY A 10 -9.14 9.16 1.36
N GLU A 11 -9.30 7.90 1.76
CA GLU A 11 -9.02 7.47 3.13
C GLU A 11 -7.58 7.00 3.25
N LYS A 12 -6.93 7.39 4.36
CA LYS A 12 -5.61 6.86 4.71
C LYS A 12 -5.76 5.45 5.25
N VAL A 13 -5.15 4.49 4.56
CA VAL A 13 -5.06 3.10 4.96
C VAL A 13 -3.65 2.82 5.44
N GLU A 14 -3.53 2.28 6.64
CA GLU A 14 -2.29 1.74 7.18
C GLU A 14 -2.39 0.21 7.17
N GLN A 15 -1.44 -0.44 6.51
CA GLN A 15 -1.41 -1.89 6.42
C GLN A 15 -0.02 -2.39 6.80
N LYS A 16 0.04 -3.38 7.69
CA LYS A 16 1.28 -4.06 8.07
C LYS A 16 1.36 -5.39 7.32
N PHE A 17 2.56 -5.72 6.91
CA PHE A 17 2.88 -6.95 6.20
C PHE A 17 4.01 -7.67 6.92
N ASP A 18 3.74 -8.94 7.20
CA ASP A 18 4.71 -9.88 7.77
C ASP A 18 5.65 -10.46 6.71
N THR A 19 5.26 -10.41 5.42
CA THR A 19 6.05 -10.95 4.31
C THR A 19 6.11 -10.01 3.10
N GLU A 20 7.20 -10.13 2.34
CA GLU A 20 7.48 -9.33 1.15
C GLU A 20 6.48 -9.58 0.00
N ASP A 21 5.98 -10.81 -0.11
CA ASP A 21 5.03 -11.22 -1.16
C ASP A 21 3.69 -10.45 -1.06
N GLU A 22 3.20 -10.27 0.16
CA GLU A 22 1.99 -9.50 0.46
C GLU A 22 2.17 -8.02 0.10
N GLY A 23 3.34 -7.45 0.40
CA GLY A 23 3.71 -6.10 0.01
C GLY A 23 3.73 -5.89 -1.50
N LYS A 24 4.28 -6.85 -2.26
CA LYS A 24 4.28 -6.80 -3.74
C LYS A 24 2.86 -6.82 -4.32
N LYS A 25 2.01 -7.74 -3.86
CA LYS A 25 0.61 -7.81 -4.29
C LYS A 25 -0.14 -6.52 -4.03
N LEU A 26 0.06 -5.92 -2.86
CA LEU A 26 -0.57 -4.64 -2.56
C LEU A 26 -0.02 -3.53 -3.45
N LYS A 27 1.31 -3.45 -3.65
CA LYS A 27 1.92 -2.44 -4.53
C LYS A 27 1.34 -2.47 -5.94
N GLU A 28 1.12 -3.64 -6.52
CA GLU A 28 0.46 -3.79 -7.81
C GLU A 28 -1.00 -3.32 -7.77
N LYS A 29 -1.75 -3.70 -6.73
CA LYS A 29 -3.12 -3.20 -6.50
C LYS A 29 -3.19 -1.68 -6.36
N LEU A 30 -2.25 -1.07 -5.64
CA LEU A 30 -2.18 0.38 -5.46
C LEU A 30 -1.87 1.09 -6.77
N LYS A 31 -0.90 0.57 -7.53
CA LYS A 31 -0.57 1.09 -8.86
C LYS A 31 -1.76 0.99 -9.82
N SER A 32 -2.47 -0.13 -9.82
CA SER A 32 -3.69 -0.31 -10.62
C SER A 32 -4.84 0.61 -10.18
N GLN A 33 -4.88 0.94 -8.88
CA GLN A 33 -5.81 1.93 -8.33
C GLN A 33 -5.38 3.39 -8.55
N GLY A 34 -4.21 3.64 -9.16
CA GLY A 34 -3.68 5.00 -9.34
C GLY A 34 -3.22 5.64 -8.02
N VAL A 35 -3.03 4.84 -6.97
CA VAL A 35 -2.50 5.30 -5.70
C VAL A 35 -0.99 5.46 -5.83
N THR A 36 -0.53 6.71 -5.89
CA THR A 36 0.89 7.07 -6.00
C THR A 36 1.50 7.55 -4.68
N ASP A 37 0.66 7.88 -3.69
CA ASP A 37 1.03 8.40 -2.36
C ASP A 37 1.38 7.28 -1.35
N ALA A 38 1.72 6.07 -1.82
CA ALA A 38 2.01 4.95 -0.94
C ALA A 38 3.41 5.08 -0.30
N LYS A 39 3.45 5.27 1.02
CA LYS A 39 4.68 5.30 1.83
C LYS A 39 4.97 3.93 2.40
N TRP A 40 6.14 3.39 2.10
CA TRP A 40 6.59 2.07 2.55
C TRP A 40 7.72 2.23 3.55
N GLU A 41 7.53 1.69 4.75
CA GLU A 41 8.56 1.53 5.77
C GLU A 41 8.82 0.03 5.95
N TRP A 42 10.09 -0.35 6.04
CA TRP A 42 10.47 -1.75 6.24
C TRP A 42 10.25 -2.18 7.69
#